data_AF-A0A5E4GQ26-F1
#
_entry.id   AF-A0A5E4GQ26-F1
#
_cell.length_a   1.000
_cell.length_b   1.000
_cell.length_c   1.000
_cell.angle_alpha   90.00
_cell.angle_beta   90.00
_cell.angle_gamma   90.00
#
_symmetry.space_group_name_H-M   'P 1'
#
loop_
_entity.id
_entity.type
_entity.pdbx_description
1 polymer ?
#
loop_
_entity_poly.entity_id
_entity_poly.type
_entity_poly.pdbx_seq_one_letter_code
_entity_poly.pdbx_strand_id
1 'polypeptide(L)'
;MGEAISSTVVSGWAWLPSDLLYLIVEKLIQITDYIRLGAVCKNWQSVARHQKHQRLKSCHKQLPMLMVPSKHNRHERRGLYSVAKGKTCSFELHVSYNKRLCGSYHGWLACVNENLEVTLLNPFTKRTVHLPPFAQVPQPIHKQAYRSDHYIKKVVLSADPSLFPNDYEAVALFDSNGTRVAHIKSGDHGWTHIDQTIRFFYGLNQVIGFDDLIYYRGQFLAASREGGVFAINVSKDPTYKPHVSIVVPIVQGID
;
A
#
# COMPACT_ATOMS: atom_id res chain seq x y z
N MET A 1 -21.99 26.58 53.09
CA MET A 1 -22.43 25.90 51.85
C MET A 1 -21.57 26.48 50.74
N GLY A 2 -20.40 25.89 50.51
CA GLY A 2 -19.42 26.39 49.54
C GLY A 2 -19.60 25.65 48.23
N GLU A 3 -19.94 26.37 47.17
CA GLU A 3 -19.95 25.82 45.82
C GLU A 3 -18.51 25.61 45.35
N ALA A 4 -18.14 24.35 45.12
CA ALA A 4 -16.91 24.00 44.45
C ALA A 4 -17.10 24.24 42.94
N ILE A 5 -16.55 25.35 42.44
CA ILE A 5 -16.41 25.56 40.99
C ILE A 5 -15.31 24.63 40.51
N SER A 6 -15.71 23.53 39.86
CA SER A 6 -14.83 22.62 39.15
C SER A 6 -14.20 23.34 37.95
N SER A 7 -12.96 23.82 38.08
CA SER A 7 -12.19 24.34 36.95
C SER A 7 -11.49 23.19 36.23
N THR A 8 -12.19 22.52 35.31
CA THR A 8 -11.54 21.70 34.30
C THR A 8 -10.85 22.63 33.30
N VAL A 9 -9.60 23.00 33.58
CA VAL A 9 -8.75 23.68 32.60
C VAL A 9 -8.47 22.69 31.47
N VAL A 10 -9.33 22.70 30.45
CA VAL A 10 -9.08 22.01 29.19
C VAL A 10 -7.76 22.55 28.65
N SER A 11 -6.76 21.68 28.52
CA SER A 11 -5.39 22.06 28.12
C SER A 11 -5.41 22.94 26.87
N GLY A 12 -4.85 24.16 26.96
CA GLY A 12 -4.84 25.15 25.86
C GLY A 12 -4.25 24.64 24.55
N TRP A 13 -3.39 23.61 24.61
CA TRP A 13 -2.86 22.91 23.44
C TRP A 13 -3.92 22.32 22.51
N ALA A 14 -5.06 21.86 23.04
CA ALA A 14 -6.15 21.32 22.21
C ALA A 14 -6.78 22.39 21.29
N TRP A 15 -6.70 23.66 21.68
CA TRP A 15 -7.31 24.82 21.05
C TRP A 15 -6.33 25.67 20.24
N LEU A 16 -5.10 25.20 20.04
CA LEU A 16 -4.12 25.95 19.26
C LEU A 16 -4.66 26.20 17.83
N PRO A 17 -4.55 27.44 17.30
CA PRO A 17 -4.92 27.74 15.92
C PRO A 17 -4.22 26.83 14.91
N SER A 18 -4.91 26.47 13.82
CA SER A 18 -4.39 25.54 12.82
C SER A 18 -3.07 26.01 12.21
N ASP A 19 -2.87 27.32 12.04
CA ASP A 19 -1.62 27.88 11.49
C ASP A 19 -0.40 27.57 12.37
N LEU A 20 -0.55 27.64 13.69
CA LEU A 20 0.53 27.27 14.61
C LEU A 20 0.76 25.75 14.61
N LEU A 21 -0.31 24.96 14.51
CA LEU A 21 -0.21 23.51 14.39
C LEU A 21 0.49 23.10 13.09
N TYR A 22 0.25 23.81 11.99
CA TYR A 22 0.93 23.62 10.71
C TYR A 22 2.44 23.87 10.83
N LEU A 23 2.85 24.94 11.52
CA LEU A 23 4.27 25.22 11.78
C LEU A 23 4.91 24.10 12.64
N ILE A 24 4.22 23.62 13.66
CA ILE A 24 4.70 22.51 14.50
C ILE A 24 4.90 21.26 13.63
N VAL A 25 3.90 20.87 12.84
CA VAL A 25 3.95 19.68 11.97
C VAL A 25 5.05 19.80 10.91
N GLU A 26 5.31 20.99 10.39
CA GLU A 26 6.44 21.24 9.47
C GLU A 26 7.79 20.97 10.13
N LYS A 27 7.96 21.41 11.39
CA LYS A 27 9.20 21.21 12.16
C LYS A 27 9.40 19.79 12.70
N LEU A 28 8.36 18.96 12.72
CA LEU A 28 8.54 17.55 13.09
C LEU A 28 9.46 16.88 12.09
N ILE A 29 10.62 16.40 12.53
CA ILE A 29 11.49 15.66 11.62
C ILE A 29 10.93 14.25 11.49
N GLN A 30 10.77 13.52 12.59
CA GLN A 30 10.54 12.08 12.57
C GLN A 30 9.08 11.72 12.31
N ILE A 31 8.84 10.75 11.41
CA ILE A 31 7.49 10.24 11.13
C ILE A 31 6.78 9.72 12.38
N THR A 32 7.51 9.18 13.37
CA THR A 32 6.93 8.72 14.64
C THR A 32 6.29 9.83 15.45
N ASP A 33 6.87 11.03 15.41
CA ASP A 33 6.34 12.18 16.16
C ASP A 33 5.11 12.72 15.45
N TYR A 34 5.11 12.71 14.11
CA TYR A 34 3.94 13.05 13.31
C TYR A 34 2.76 12.10 13.57
N ILE A 35 3.02 10.80 13.70
CA ILE A 35 1.99 9.81 14.05
C ILE A 35 1.41 10.09 15.45
N ARG A 36 2.27 10.34 16.45
CA ARG A 36 1.84 10.67 17.82
C ARG A 36 1.04 11.97 17.87
N LEU A 37 1.45 12.96 17.08
CA LEU A 37 0.74 14.23 16.95
C LEU A 37 -0.70 14.03 16.49
N GLY A 38 -0.91 13.18 15.48
CA GLY A 38 -2.25 12.84 14.99
C GLY A 38 -3.11 12.05 15.99
N ALA A 39 -2.53 11.54 17.09
CA ALA A 39 -3.23 10.79 18.13
C ALA A 39 -3.62 11.66 19.34
N VAL A 40 -3.26 12.94 19.38
CA VAL A 40 -3.52 13.84 20.52
C VAL A 40 -5.01 14.12 20.70
N CYS A 41 -5.66 14.70 19.68
CA CYS A 41 -7.10 14.95 19.66
C CYS A 41 -7.61 15.13 18.21
N LYS A 42 -8.93 15.27 18.02
CA LYS A 42 -9.55 15.40 16.69
C LYS A 42 -9.01 16.60 15.90
N ASN A 43 -8.74 17.73 16.56
CA ASN A 43 -8.22 18.94 15.92
C ASN A 43 -6.82 18.70 15.34
N TRP A 44 -5.89 18.20 16.16
CA TRP A 44 -4.52 17.85 15.74
C TRP A 44 -4.51 16.74 14.68
N GLN A 45 -5.40 15.75 14.81
CA GLN A 45 -5.59 14.72 13.80
C GLN A 45 -6.01 15.30 12.44
N SER A 46 -6.92 16.28 12.45
CA SER A 46 -7.37 16.97 11.23
C SER A 46 -6.20 17.67 10.55
N VAL A 47 -5.45 18.49 11.30
CA VAL A 47 -4.25 19.19 10.80
C VAL A 47 -3.23 18.22 10.21
N ALA A 48 -2.92 17.14 10.93
CA ALA A 48 -2.00 16.11 10.44
C ALA A 48 -2.48 15.56 9.10
N ARG A 49 -3.76 15.18 8.98
CA ARG A 49 -4.33 14.66 7.72
C ARG A 49 -4.22 15.65 6.58
N HIS A 50 -4.50 16.93 6.80
CA HIS A 50 -4.37 17.97 5.78
C HIS A 50 -2.93 18.10 5.27
N GLN A 51 -1.93 17.99 6.16
CA GLN A 51 -0.52 18.09 5.76
C GLN A 51 0.12 16.76 5.35
N LYS A 52 -0.61 15.63 5.39
CA LYS A 52 -0.08 14.29 5.07
C LYS A 52 0.70 14.27 3.75
N HIS A 53 0.18 14.87 2.69
CA HIS A 53 0.85 14.89 1.39
C HIS A 53 2.19 15.63 1.41
N GLN A 54 2.23 16.83 2.00
CA GLN A 54 3.47 17.60 2.14
C GLN A 54 4.48 16.87 3.03
N ARG A 55 4.00 16.21 4.09
CA ARG A 55 4.82 15.38 4.97
C ARG A 55 5.39 14.16 4.26
N LEU A 56 4.61 13.42 3.48
CA LEU A 56 5.12 12.29 2.69
C LEU A 56 6.15 12.76 1.65
N LYS A 57 5.93 13.93 1.05
CA LYS A 57 6.90 14.57 0.16
C LYS A 57 8.18 15.02 0.85
N SER A 58 8.27 15.13 2.17
CA SER A 58 9.52 15.43 2.88
C SER A 58 10.14 14.19 3.54
N CYS A 59 9.33 13.16 3.82
CA CYS A 59 9.77 11.91 4.43
C CYS A 59 10.64 11.02 3.53
N HIS A 60 10.75 11.30 2.22
CA HIS A 60 11.67 10.56 1.32
C HIS A 60 13.15 10.65 1.75
N LYS A 61 13.49 11.61 2.63
CA LYS A 61 14.82 11.73 3.23
C LYS A 61 15.03 10.81 4.44
N GLN A 62 14.00 10.06 4.86
CA GLN A 62 14.05 9.19 6.04
C GLN A 62 14.14 7.72 5.63
N LEU A 63 14.96 6.98 6.37
CA LEU A 63 15.00 5.53 6.24
C LEU A 63 13.62 4.93 6.57
N PRO A 64 13.20 3.87 5.86
CA PRO A 64 11.92 3.22 6.09
C PRO A 64 11.84 2.66 7.52
N MET A 65 10.61 2.56 8.03
CA MET A 65 10.33 1.78 9.24
C MET A 65 9.97 0.36 8.84
N LEU A 66 10.44 -0.61 9.61
CA LEU A 66 10.15 -2.02 9.38
C LEU A 66 8.99 -2.45 10.29
N MET A 67 8.04 -3.19 9.72
CA MET A 67 7.02 -3.84 10.52
C MET A 67 7.59 -5.15 11.08
N VAL A 68 7.61 -5.29 12.39
CA VAL A 68 8.24 -6.41 13.10
C VAL A 68 7.22 -7.10 14.01
N PRO A 69 7.46 -8.36 14.42
CA PRO A 69 6.58 -9.02 15.37
C PRO A 69 6.38 -8.24 16.68
N SER A 70 5.20 -8.36 17.30
CA SER A 70 4.96 -7.81 18.63
C SER A 70 5.83 -8.51 19.67
N LYS A 71 6.36 -7.74 20.63
CA LYS A 71 7.13 -8.27 21.76
C LYS A 71 6.28 -9.06 22.75
N HIS A 72 4.97 -8.85 22.76
CA HIS A 72 4.05 -9.41 23.74
C HIS A 72 3.24 -10.60 23.19
N ASN A 73 3.68 -11.21 22.08
CA ASN A 73 2.98 -12.30 21.40
C ASN A 73 1.48 -12.03 21.14
N ARG A 74 1.12 -10.75 20.93
CA ARG A 74 -0.26 -10.37 20.61
C ARG A 74 -0.51 -10.63 19.14
N HIS A 75 -1.28 -11.68 18.82
CA HIS A 75 -1.61 -12.10 17.44
C HIS A 75 -2.39 -11.06 16.59
N GLU A 76 -2.74 -9.91 17.15
CA GLU A 76 -3.46 -8.83 16.47
C GLU A 76 -2.62 -7.56 16.28
N ARG A 77 -1.38 -7.55 16.78
CA ARG A 77 -0.55 -6.35 16.84
C ARG A 77 0.84 -6.58 16.31
N ARG A 78 1.38 -5.59 15.60
CA ARG A 78 2.75 -5.60 15.10
C ARG A 78 3.50 -4.37 15.58
N GLY A 79 4.78 -4.54 15.89
CA GLY A 79 5.67 -3.44 16.23
C GLY A 79 6.15 -2.69 14.98
N LEU A 80 6.59 -1.46 15.17
CA LEU A 80 7.35 -0.71 14.18
C LEU A 80 8.77 -0.51 14.66
N TYR A 81 9.74 -0.92 13.86
CA TYR A 81 11.16 -0.72 14.11
C TYR A 81 11.69 0.45 13.27
N SER A 82 12.29 1.44 13.92
CA SER A 82 12.94 2.56 13.25
C SER A 82 14.39 2.20 12.98
N VAL A 83 14.72 1.99 11.70
CA VAL A 83 16.10 1.72 11.26
C VAL A 83 17.04 2.86 11.65
N ALA A 84 16.61 4.10 11.43
CA ALA A 84 17.38 5.30 11.77
C ALA A 84 17.73 5.42 13.26
N LYS A 85 16.89 4.89 14.18
CA LYS A 85 17.12 4.94 15.63
C LYS A 85 17.62 3.63 16.22
N GLY A 86 17.71 2.57 15.43
CA GLY A 86 18.03 1.23 15.90
C GLY A 86 17.05 0.64 16.93
N LYS A 87 15.80 1.13 17.00
CA LYS A 87 14.86 0.74 18.08
C LYS A 87 13.41 0.60 17.64
N THR A 88 12.68 -0.26 18.35
CA THR A 88 11.22 -0.38 18.23
C THR A 88 10.53 0.86 18.79
N CYS A 89 9.48 1.31 18.12
CA CYS A 89 8.58 2.37 18.60
C CYS A 89 7.89 1.93 19.89
N SER A 90 7.54 2.88 20.74
CA SER A 90 6.86 2.63 22.02
C SER A 90 5.38 2.21 21.88
N PHE A 91 4.87 2.17 20.64
CA PHE A 91 3.49 1.82 20.34
C PHE A 91 3.45 0.71 19.27
N GLU A 92 2.37 -0.04 19.29
CA GLU A 92 2.10 -1.12 18.33
C GLU A 92 0.93 -0.75 17.43
N LEU A 93 0.94 -1.26 16.20
CA LEU A 93 -0.13 -1.10 15.23
C LEU A 93 -1.05 -2.31 15.27
N HIS A 94 -2.35 -2.08 15.12
CA HIS A 94 -3.33 -3.15 15.00
C HIS A 94 -3.29 -3.72 13.57
N VAL A 95 -2.46 -4.73 13.38
CA VAL A 95 -2.23 -5.42 12.12
C VAL A 95 -2.14 -6.90 12.45
N SER A 96 -3.19 -7.65 12.15
CA SER A 96 -3.29 -9.06 12.51
C SER A 96 -2.27 -9.95 11.78
N TYR A 97 -2.01 -11.12 12.36
CA TYR A 97 -1.18 -12.16 11.75
C TYR A 97 -1.95 -13.11 10.84
N ASN A 98 -3.29 -13.13 10.92
CA ASN A 98 -4.14 -13.94 10.05
C ASN A 98 -4.26 -13.41 8.60
N LYS A 99 -3.61 -12.28 8.29
CA LYS A 99 -3.50 -11.75 6.93
C LYS A 99 -2.03 -11.51 6.61
N ARG A 100 -1.58 -12.01 5.45
CA ARG A 100 -0.25 -11.72 4.93
C ARG A 100 -0.23 -10.31 4.34
N LEU A 101 0.85 -9.58 4.60
CA LEU A 101 1.09 -8.28 3.98
C LEU A 101 1.74 -8.50 2.61
N CYS A 102 1.17 -7.90 1.57
CA CYS A 102 1.65 -8.01 0.17
C CYS A 102 1.91 -6.64 -0.47
N GLY A 103 1.93 -5.57 0.31
CA GLY A 103 2.25 -4.24 -0.23
C GLY A 103 2.10 -3.16 0.81
N SER A 104 2.82 -2.06 0.63
CA SER A 104 2.62 -0.83 1.39
C SER A 104 2.74 0.39 0.48
N TYR A 105 1.65 1.15 0.36
CA TYR A 105 1.55 2.30 -0.55
C TYR A 105 0.72 3.40 0.09
N HIS A 106 1.18 4.64 0.02
CA HIS A 106 0.47 5.83 0.55
C HIS A 106 0.03 5.74 2.04
N GLY A 107 0.75 4.95 2.85
CA GLY A 107 0.42 4.70 4.26
C GLY A 107 -0.69 3.65 4.47
N TRP A 108 -1.06 2.93 3.41
CA TRP A 108 -1.92 1.75 3.45
C TRP A 108 -1.08 0.49 3.31
N LEU A 109 -1.60 -0.61 3.84
CA LEU A 109 -1.07 -1.96 3.75
C LEU A 109 -2.06 -2.79 2.92
N ALA A 110 -1.57 -3.49 1.91
CA ALA A 110 -2.37 -4.51 1.25
C ALA A 110 -2.21 -5.82 2.02
N CYS A 111 -3.34 -6.36 2.47
CA CYS A 111 -3.43 -7.55 3.30
C CYS A 111 -4.24 -8.62 2.55
N VAL A 112 -3.76 -9.86 2.53
CA VAL A 112 -4.43 -10.99 1.88
C VAL A 112 -4.73 -12.05 2.92
N ASN A 113 -5.95 -12.58 2.93
CA ASN A 113 -6.33 -13.72 3.76
C ASN A 113 -6.22 -15.04 2.99
N GLU A 114 -6.51 -16.15 3.68
CA GLU A 114 -6.47 -17.51 3.12
C GLU A 114 -7.45 -17.72 1.95
N ASN A 115 -8.49 -16.88 1.86
CA ASN A 115 -9.49 -16.91 0.78
C ASN A 115 -9.09 -16.05 -0.44
N LEU A 116 -7.86 -15.52 -0.48
CA LEU A 116 -7.37 -14.62 -1.53
C LEU A 116 -8.11 -13.28 -1.63
N GLU A 117 -8.77 -12.86 -0.55
CA GLU A 117 -9.44 -11.56 -0.46
C GLU A 117 -8.41 -10.49 -0.10
N VAL A 118 -8.33 -9.45 -0.92
CA VAL A 118 -7.43 -8.32 -0.69
C VAL A 118 -8.16 -7.26 0.12
N THR A 119 -7.56 -6.86 1.24
CA THR A 119 -8.00 -5.75 2.08
C THR A 119 -6.91 -4.69 2.14
N LEU A 120 -7.24 -3.44 1.88
CA LEU A 120 -6.36 -2.30 2.15
C LEU A 120 -6.60 -1.81 3.57
N LEU A 121 -5.58 -1.83 4.43
CA LEU A 121 -5.62 -1.39 5.82
C LEU A 121 -4.72 -0.17 6.01
N ASN A 122 -5.26 0.92 6.54
CA ASN A 122 -4.43 1.99 7.07
C ASN A 122 -4.16 1.74 8.56
N PRO A 123 -2.94 1.37 8.97
CA PRO A 123 -2.68 0.94 10.35
C PRO A 123 -2.74 2.09 11.37
N PHE A 124 -2.68 3.35 10.92
CA PHE A 124 -2.71 4.52 11.80
C PHE A 124 -4.11 5.07 11.99
N THR A 125 -4.94 5.05 10.95
CA THR A 125 -6.33 5.52 11.01
C THR A 125 -7.34 4.39 11.26
N LYS A 126 -6.89 3.13 11.19
CA LYS A 126 -7.70 1.90 11.24
C LYS A 126 -8.78 1.81 10.16
N ARG A 127 -8.69 2.65 9.13
CA ARG A 127 -9.58 2.57 7.97
C ARG A 127 -9.24 1.34 7.15
N THR A 128 -10.29 0.74 6.60
CA THR A 128 -10.22 -0.49 5.82
C THR A 128 -11.00 -0.31 4.54
N VAL A 129 -10.46 -0.80 3.43
CA VAL A 129 -11.16 -0.90 2.14
C VAL A 129 -11.04 -2.34 1.67
N HIS A 130 -12.18 -2.95 1.35
CA HIS A 130 -12.23 -4.31 0.80
C HIS A 130 -12.22 -4.22 -0.72
N LEU A 131 -11.29 -4.93 -1.36
CA LEU A 131 -11.30 -5.11 -2.80
C LEU A 131 -12.09 -6.39 -3.12
N PRO A 132 -12.74 -6.47 -4.29
CA PRO A 132 -13.36 -7.70 -4.77
C PRO A 132 -12.40 -8.90 -4.69
N PRO A 133 -12.92 -10.12 -4.48
CA PRO A 133 -12.11 -11.32 -4.52
C PRO A 133 -11.53 -11.53 -5.93
N PHE A 134 -10.36 -12.14 -6.02
CA PHE A 134 -9.88 -12.68 -7.29
C PHE A 134 -10.84 -13.79 -7.71
N ALA A 135 -11.54 -13.61 -8.84
CA ALA A 135 -12.33 -14.69 -9.42
C ALA A 135 -11.38 -15.87 -9.66
N GLN A 136 -11.62 -16.99 -8.98
CA GLN A 136 -10.77 -18.16 -9.11
C GLN A 136 -10.74 -18.57 -10.59
N VAL A 137 -9.55 -18.58 -11.19
CA VAL A 137 -9.35 -19.35 -12.42
C VAL A 137 -9.79 -20.78 -12.07
N PRO A 138 -10.66 -21.42 -12.88
CA PRO A 138 -11.12 -22.78 -12.62
C PRO A 138 -9.98 -23.75 -12.91
N GLN A 139 -9.00 -23.79 -12.02
CA GLN A 139 -8.05 -24.87 -11.93
C GLN A 139 -8.15 -25.42 -10.52
N PRO A 140 -8.21 -26.75 -10.36
CA PRO A 140 -8.12 -27.34 -9.04
C PRO A 140 -6.79 -26.88 -8.47
N ILE A 141 -6.84 -26.03 -7.44
CA ILE A 141 -5.67 -25.68 -6.65
C ILE A 141 -5.18 -27.02 -6.13
N HIS A 142 -4.19 -27.63 -6.78
CA HIS A 142 -3.46 -28.73 -6.21
C HIS A 142 -2.95 -28.17 -4.88
N LYS A 143 -3.56 -28.63 -3.79
CA LYS A 143 -3.27 -28.25 -2.40
C LYS A 143 -1.84 -28.66 -2.05
N GLN A 144 -0.86 -28.02 -2.65
CA GLN A 144 0.44 -27.84 -2.05
C GLN A 144 0.26 -26.60 -1.16
N ALA A 145 -0.23 -26.85 0.06
CA ALA A 145 -0.60 -25.87 1.07
C ALA A 145 0.48 -24.82 1.40
N TYR A 146 1.70 -24.99 0.86
CA TYR A 146 2.83 -24.07 0.99
C TYR A 146 2.86 -22.91 -0.02
N ARG A 147 2.02 -22.89 -1.07
CA ARG A 147 2.04 -21.83 -2.11
C ARG A 147 0.80 -20.95 -2.16
N SER A 148 -0.31 -21.36 -1.55
CA SER A 148 -1.58 -20.63 -1.64
C SER A 148 -1.54 -19.27 -0.96
N ASP A 149 -0.80 -19.14 0.15
CA ASP A 149 -0.64 -17.87 0.86
C ASP A 149 0.11 -16.82 0.02
N HIS A 150 1.00 -17.23 -0.88
CA HIS A 150 1.77 -16.37 -1.79
C HIS A 150 1.15 -16.22 -3.19
N TYR A 151 -0.08 -16.70 -3.40
CA TYR A 151 -0.77 -16.58 -4.69
C TYR A 151 -0.81 -15.12 -5.15
N ILE A 152 -1.22 -14.18 -4.30
CA ILE A 152 -1.14 -12.73 -4.58
C ILE A 152 0.20 -12.18 -4.07
N LYS A 153 1.23 -12.15 -4.91
CA LYS A 153 2.59 -11.76 -4.50
C LYS A 153 2.67 -10.31 -4.03
N LYS A 154 2.13 -9.36 -4.81
CA LYS A 154 2.23 -7.92 -4.54
C LYS A 154 0.97 -7.17 -4.95
N VAL A 155 0.60 -6.12 -4.22
CA VAL A 155 -0.44 -5.16 -4.64
C VAL A 155 0.11 -3.75 -4.56
N VAL A 156 -0.08 -2.98 -5.64
CA VAL A 156 0.40 -1.60 -5.80
C VAL A 156 -0.78 -0.68 -6.01
N LEU A 157 -0.76 0.50 -5.38
CA LEU A 157 -1.79 1.53 -5.52
C LEU A 157 -1.26 2.72 -6.32
N SER A 158 -2.13 3.33 -7.14
CA SER A 158 -1.82 4.59 -7.84
C SER A 158 -1.94 5.84 -6.95
N ALA A 159 -2.82 5.79 -5.95
CA ALA A 159 -3.16 6.93 -5.11
C ALA A 159 -3.54 6.50 -3.69
N ASP A 160 -3.74 7.46 -2.79
CA ASP A 160 -4.26 7.25 -1.44
C ASP A 160 -5.78 7.10 -1.44
N PRO A 161 -6.35 5.92 -1.13
CA PRO A 161 -7.81 5.73 -1.08
C PRO A 161 -8.55 6.64 -0.08
N SER A 162 -7.87 7.23 0.91
CA SER A 162 -8.49 8.21 1.82
C SER A 162 -8.70 9.58 1.19
N LEU A 163 -7.93 9.91 0.15
CA LEU A 163 -7.90 11.24 -0.48
C LEU A 163 -8.58 11.20 -1.86
N PHE A 164 -8.48 10.06 -2.54
CA PHE A 164 -9.10 9.81 -3.84
C PHE A 164 -9.98 8.56 -3.80
N PRO A 165 -11.03 8.50 -2.94
CA PRO A 165 -11.82 7.28 -2.71
C PRO A 165 -12.49 6.72 -3.98
N ASN A 166 -12.72 7.57 -4.99
CA ASN A 166 -13.36 7.23 -6.26
C ASN A 166 -12.41 7.38 -7.47
N ASP A 167 -11.12 7.62 -7.23
CA ASP A 167 -10.13 7.81 -8.30
C ASP A 167 -8.75 7.26 -7.86
N TYR A 168 -8.75 6.00 -7.44
CA TYR A 168 -7.53 5.23 -7.25
C TYR A 168 -7.63 3.91 -8.01
N GLU A 169 -6.47 3.36 -8.35
CA GLU A 169 -6.33 2.10 -9.06
C GLU A 169 -5.38 1.21 -8.27
N ALA A 170 -5.59 -0.09 -8.38
CA ALA A 170 -4.70 -1.09 -7.84
C ALA A 170 -4.28 -2.09 -8.92
N VAL A 171 -3.01 -2.47 -8.93
CA VAL A 171 -2.52 -3.59 -9.73
C VAL A 171 -1.95 -4.64 -8.79
N ALA A 172 -2.40 -5.87 -8.99
CA ALA A 172 -1.89 -7.03 -8.28
C ALA A 172 -0.98 -7.87 -9.18
N LEU A 173 0.10 -8.35 -8.59
CA LEU A 173 0.96 -9.40 -9.11
C LEU A 173 0.52 -10.72 -8.44
N PHE A 174 0.18 -11.74 -9.23
CA PHE A 174 -0.27 -13.03 -8.69
C PHE A 174 0.24 -14.22 -9.51
N ASP A 175 0.25 -15.41 -8.93
CA ASP A 175 0.75 -16.63 -9.59
C ASP A 175 -0.37 -17.37 -10.32
N SER A 176 -0.27 -17.53 -11.64
CA SER A 176 -1.22 -18.31 -12.44
C SER A 176 -0.54 -18.78 -13.73
N ASN A 177 -0.01 -20.01 -13.73
CA ASN A 177 0.83 -20.53 -14.80
C ASN A 177 1.94 -19.53 -15.20
N GLY A 178 2.71 -19.07 -14.20
CA GLY A 178 3.66 -17.97 -14.26
C GLY A 178 3.10 -16.70 -13.60
N THR A 179 3.93 -15.68 -13.37
CA THR A 179 3.47 -14.49 -12.66
C THR A 179 2.65 -13.55 -13.56
N ARG A 180 1.37 -13.40 -13.25
CA ARG A 180 0.39 -12.58 -13.97
C ARG A 180 0.06 -11.29 -13.25
N VAL A 181 -0.55 -10.35 -13.98
CA VAL A 181 -1.04 -9.09 -13.41
C VAL A 181 -2.52 -8.84 -13.70
N ALA A 182 -3.20 -8.28 -12.71
CA ALA A 182 -4.58 -7.85 -12.83
C ALA A 182 -4.74 -6.44 -12.27
N HIS A 183 -5.63 -5.68 -12.88
CA HIS A 183 -5.94 -4.31 -12.54
C HIS A 183 -7.35 -4.20 -11.96
N ILE A 184 -7.55 -3.24 -11.09
CA ILE A 184 -8.87 -2.84 -10.61
C ILE A 184 -8.88 -1.33 -10.34
N LYS A 185 -9.97 -0.67 -10.69
CA LYS A 185 -10.24 0.71 -10.32
C LYS A 185 -11.20 0.78 -9.14
N SER A 186 -11.11 1.86 -8.37
CA SER A 186 -12.07 2.17 -7.30
C SER A 186 -13.51 2.15 -7.85
N GLY A 187 -14.36 1.30 -7.26
CA GLY A 187 -15.76 1.14 -7.64
C GLY A 187 -16.02 -0.07 -8.55
N ASP A 188 -14.99 -0.67 -9.15
CA ASP A 188 -15.14 -1.89 -9.95
C ASP A 188 -15.58 -3.07 -9.07
N HIS A 189 -16.34 -3.99 -9.67
CA HIS A 189 -16.84 -5.19 -9.00
C HIS A 189 -15.95 -6.43 -9.18
N GLY A 190 -14.86 -6.32 -9.94
CA GLY A 190 -13.98 -7.43 -10.23
C GLY A 190 -12.64 -6.99 -10.81
N TRP A 191 -11.67 -7.90 -10.76
CA TRP A 191 -10.34 -7.68 -11.31
C TRP A 191 -10.31 -7.94 -12.81
N THR A 192 -9.66 -7.04 -13.55
CA THR A 192 -9.44 -7.17 -14.99
C THR A 192 -8.05 -7.74 -15.25
N HIS A 193 -7.98 -8.90 -15.89
CA HIS A 193 -6.71 -9.50 -16.31
C HIS A 193 -6.10 -8.69 -17.45
N ILE A 194 -4.78 -8.47 -17.38
CA ILE A 194 -4.05 -7.69 -18.37
C ILE A 194 -3.38 -8.65 -19.35
N ASP A 195 -3.48 -8.36 -20.64
CA ASP A 195 -2.74 -9.12 -21.65
C ASP A 195 -1.24 -8.83 -21.54
N GLN A 196 -0.48 -9.88 -21.23
CA GLN A 196 0.97 -9.83 -21.05
C GLN A 196 1.73 -10.34 -22.27
N THR A 197 1.05 -10.49 -23.40
CA THR A 197 1.65 -10.94 -24.66
C THR A 197 2.44 -9.80 -25.29
N ILE A 198 3.73 -10.00 -25.45
CA ILE A 198 4.63 -9.08 -26.16
C ILE A 198 5.06 -9.70 -27.48
N ARG A 199 5.01 -8.90 -28.54
CA ARG A 199 5.56 -9.25 -29.86
C ARG A 199 7.00 -8.78 -29.96
N PHE A 200 7.94 -9.70 -30.09
CA PHE A 200 9.36 -9.39 -30.28
C PHE A 200 9.69 -9.12 -31.75
N PHE A 201 10.85 -8.51 -32.02
CA PHE A 201 11.30 -8.11 -33.37
C PHE A 201 11.29 -9.25 -34.40
N TYR A 202 11.44 -10.51 -33.96
CA TYR A 202 11.40 -11.69 -34.83
C TYR A 202 9.99 -12.24 -35.09
N GLY A 203 8.93 -11.52 -34.70
CA GLY A 203 7.54 -11.91 -34.94
C GLY A 203 6.99 -12.97 -33.97
N LEU A 204 7.76 -13.38 -32.97
CA LEU A 204 7.32 -14.29 -31.92
C LEU A 204 6.53 -13.54 -30.84
N ASN A 205 5.38 -14.12 -30.45
CA ASN A 205 4.58 -13.66 -29.32
C ASN A 205 4.97 -14.48 -28.09
N GLN A 206 5.30 -13.80 -26.99
CA GLN A 206 5.61 -14.46 -25.73
C GLN A 206 4.84 -13.79 -24.58
N VAL A 207 4.32 -14.60 -23.68
CA VAL A 207 3.74 -14.14 -22.42
C VAL A 207 4.88 -13.90 -21.44
N ILE A 208 5.02 -12.65 -20.96
CA ILE A 208 6.08 -12.27 -20.03
C ILE A 208 5.57 -12.36 -18.60
N GLY A 209 6.35 -13.04 -17.74
CA GLY A 209 6.15 -13.05 -16.30
C GLY A 209 6.88 -11.88 -15.64
N PHE A 210 6.30 -11.34 -14.56
CA PHE A 210 6.92 -10.26 -13.79
C PHE A 210 7.32 -10.72 -12.39
N ASP A 211 8.39 -10.13 -11.87
CA ASP A 211 8.88 -10.38 -10.52
C ASP A 211 8.53 -9.23 -9.57
N ASP A 212 8.42 -8.00 -10.08
CA ASP A 212 8.04 -6.85 -9.27
C ASP A 212 7.13 -5.85 -10.01
N LEU A 213 6.39 -5.07 -9.20
CA LEU A 213 5.52 -3.98 -9.64
C LEU A 213 5.75 -2.72 -8.81
N ILE A 214 5.75 -1.56 -9.47
CA ILE A 214 5.73 -0.25 -8.82
C ILE A 214 4.76 0.70 -9.51
N TYR A 215 4.37 1.76 -8.82
CA TYR A 215 3.69 2.91 -9.43
C TYR A 215 4.61 4.12 -9.34
N TYR A 216 4.92 4.71 -10.48
CA TYR A 216 5.86 5.82 -10.58
C TYR A 216 5.39 6.83 -11.63
N ARG A 217 5.32 8.11 -11.24
CA ARG A 217 4.99 9.25 -12.11
C ARG A 217 3.76 9.03 -13.01
N GLY A 218 2.68 8.47 -12.45
CA GLY A 218 1.44 8.27 -13.21
C GLY A 218 1.30 6.90 -13.85
N GLN A 219 2.33 6.05 -13.81
CA GLN A 219 2.36 4.80 -14.55
C GLN A 219 2.68 3.60 -13.65
N PHE A 220 1.99 2.49 -13.87
CA PHE A 220 2.36 1.19 -13.31
C PHE A 220 3.48 0.59 -14.15
N LEU A 221 4.58 0.23 -13.50
CA LEU A 221 5.74 -0.40 -14.11
C LEU A 221 5.94 -1.79 -13.53
N ALA A 222 6.29 -2.72 -14.40
CA ALA A 222 6.60 -4.10 -14.06
C ALA A 222 8.03 -4.43 -14.47
N ALA A 223 8.73 -5.20 -13.65
CA ALA A 223 10.05 -5.72 -13.96
C ALA A 223 9.98 -7.23 -14.17
N SER A 224 10.60 -7.74 -15.24
CA SER A 224 10.73 -9.17 -15.50
C SER A 224 12.06 -9.71 -14.98
N ARG A 225 12.12 -11.04 -14.83
CA ARG A 225 13.32 -11.75 -14.37
C ARG A 225 14.52 -11.54 -15.30
N GLU A 226 14.23 -11.37 -16.58
CA GLU A 226 15.19 -11.20 -17.66
C GLU A 226 15.70 -9.74 -17.75
N GLY A 227 15.34 -8.87 -16.80
CA GLY A 227 15.82 -7.49 -16.74
C GLY A 227 15.03 -6.49 -17.58
N GLY A 228 13.92 -6.92 -18.21
CA GLY A 228 13.03 -6.02 -18.93
C GLY A 228 12.16 -5.19 -17.99
N VAL A 229 11.85 -3.96 -18.39
CA VAL A 229 10.88 -3.09 -17.70
C VAL A 229 9.72 -2.81 -18.65
N PHE A 230 8.51 -2.96 -18.15
CA PHE A 230 7.29 -2.87 -18.92
C PHE A 230 6.32 -1.88 -18.27
N ALA A 231 5.62 -1.12 -19.10
CA ALA A 231 4.50 -0.30 -18.67
C ALA A 231 3.21 -1.12 -18.75
N ILE A 232 2.41 -1.03 -17.69
CA ILE A 232 1.06 -1.59 -17.67
C ILE A 232 0.10 -0.49 -18.12
N ASN A 233 -0.46 -0.66 -19.31
CA ASN A 233 -1.37 0.29 -19.93
C ASN A 233 -2.81 -0.10 -19.61
N VAL A 234 -3.45 0.74 -18.80
CA VAL A 234 -4.85 0.61 -18.38
C VAL A 234 -5.59 1.87 -18.80
N SER A 235 -6.85 1.75 -19.21
CA SER A 235 -7.68 2.86 -19.68
C SER A 235 -9.01 2.88 -18.93
N LYS A 236 -9.62 4.07 -18.85
CA LYS A 236 -11.00 4.24 -18.37
C LYS A 236 -12.03 3.83 -19.44
N ASP A 237 -11.60 3.67 -20.69
CA ASP A 237 -12.46 3.21 -21.79
C ASP A 237 -12.59 1.67 -21.74
N PRO A 238 -13.81 1.12 -21.56
CA PRO A 238 -14.03 -0.33 -21.49
C PRO A 238 -13.74 -1.06 -22.81
N THR A 239 -13.66 -0.34 -23.94
CA THR A 239 -13.31 -0.94 -25.24
C THR A 239 -11.80 -1.12 -25.38
N TYR A 240 -11.01 -0.41 -24.59
CA TYR A 240 -9.56 -0.51 -24.59
C TYR A 240 -9.13 -1.71 -23.75
N LYS A 241 -8.52 -2.70 -24.41
CA LYS A 241 -7.98 -3.87 -23.73
C LYS A 241 -6.69 -3.51 -22.99
N PRO A 242 -6.63 -3.70 -21.66
CA PRO A 242 -5.40 -3.51 -20.91
C PRO A 242 -4.30 -4.43 -21.44
N HIS A 243 -3.12 -3.86 -21.65
CA HIS A 243 -1.97 -4.60 -22.17
C HIS A 243 -0.67 -4.06 -21.57
N VAL A 244 0.42 -4.76 -21.85
CA VAL A 244 1.76 -4.33 -21.45
C VAL A 244 2.56 -3.84 -22.65
N SER A 245 3.45 -2.87 -22.43
CA SER A 245 4.36 -2.34 -23.45
C SER A 245 5.79 -2.25 -22.91
N ILE A 246 6.78 -2.41 -23.78
CA ILE A 246 8.20 -2.38 -23.40
C ILE A 246 8.61 -0.93 -23.09
N VAL A 247 9.23 -0.73 -21.93
CA VAL A 247 9.89 0.54 -21.55
C VAL A 247 11.41 0.37 -21.65
N VAL A 248 11.93 -0.72 -21.09
CA VAL A 248 13.34 -1.13 -21.22
C VAL A 248 13.34 -2.57 -21.75
N PRO A 249 13.97 -2.83 -22.90
CA PRO A 249 13.99 -4.16 -23.49
C PRO A 249 14.83 -5.13 -22.66
N ILE A 250 14.51 -6.42 -22.79
CA ILE A 250 15.35 -7.51 -22.29
C ILE A 250 16.63 -7.53 -23.14
N VAL A 251 17.77 -7.22 -22.54
CA VAL A 251 19.07 -7.39 -23.19
C VAL A 251 19.50 -8.83 -22.94
N GLN A 252 19.47 -9.68 -23.96
CA GLN A 252 20.12 -10.98 -23.84
C GLN A 252 21.62 -10.73 -23.69
N GLY A 253 22.19 -11.13 -22.56
CA GLY A 253 23.64 -11.21 -22.41
C GLY A 253 24.19 -12.10 -23.52
N ILE A 254 25.18 -11.59 -24.24
CA ILE A 254 26.08 -12.43 -25.03
C ILE A 254 26.96 -13.11 -23.98
N ASP A 255 26.51 -14.25 -23.46
CA ASP A 255 27.38 -15.19 -22.73
C ASP A 255 27.87 -16.27 -23.71
#